data_AF-A0AAE0XGK5-F1
#
_entry.id   AF-A0AAE0XGK5-F1
#
_cell.length_a   1.000
_cell.length_b   1.000
_cell.length_c   1.000
_cell.angle_alpha   90.00
_cell.angle_beta   90.00
_cell.angle_gamma   90.00
#
_symmetry.space_group_name_H-M   'P 1'
#
loop_
_entity.id
_entity.type
_entity.pdbx_description
1 polymer ?
#
loop_
_entity_poly.entity_id
_entity_poly.type
_entity_poly.pdbx_seq_one_letter_code
_entity_poly.pdbx_strand_id
1 'polypeptide(L)'
;MNIIRSLLGLPQQEPPAPPPTPVTIRGIRFPADGSAPHLLPLTTTTAGVSDGPDAAWGHVPDLRAFWKTAQAWQWRDIDTFRLEDQPVARCNGLYVVFFSFDLGALPENNNFPQALFGRRRAFAGDAFIVRLQGTQIGEDLGEDGWAVWLDVPEEVLGLPVMDMDVRVEDFGD
;
A
#
# COMPACT_ATOMS: atom_id res chain seq x y z
N MET A 1 -32.10 3.37 -54.96
CA MET A 1 -31.68 4.40 -53.98
C MET A 1 -31.15 3.67 -52.77
N ASN A 2 -29.83 3.65 -52.59
CA ASN A 2 -29.13 2.91 -51.54
C ASN A 2 -29.19 3.67 -50.22
N ILE A 3 -29.48 2.99 -49.12
CA ILE A 3 -29.08 3.45 -47.78
C ILE A 3 -28.36 2.28 -47.11
N ILE A 4 -27.03 2.33 -47.15
CA ILE A 4 -26.13 1.49 -46.36
C ILE A 4 -26.27 1.97 -44.92
N ARG A 5 -26.84 1.15 -44.03
CA ARG A 5 -26.72 1.37 -42.58
C ARG A 5 -25.34 0.88 -42.16
N SER A 6 -24.43 1.82 -41.97
CA SER A 6 -23.17 1.58 -41.29
C SER A 6 -23.45 1.21 -39.83
N LEU A 7 -23.30 -0.07 -39.49
CA LEU A 7 -23.16 -0.51 -38.11
C LEU A 7 -21.75 -0.14 -37.65
N LEU A 8 -21.60 1.06 -37.10
CA LEU A 8 -20.44 1.38 -36.27
C LEU A 8 -20.49 0.41 -35.09
N GLY A 9 -19.61 -0.59 -35.10
CA GLY A 9 -19.41 -1.49 -33.97
C GLY A 9 -18.96 -0.67 -32.78
N LEU A 10 -19.85 -0.47 -31.81
CA LEU A 10 -19.45 -0.10 -30.47
C LEU A 10 -18.46 -1.17 -30.00
N PRO A 11 -17.29 -0.80 -29.44
CA PRO A 11 -16.43 -1.79 -28.82
C PRO A 11 -17.28 -2.56 -27.82
N GLN A 12 -17.34 -3.87 -28.02
CA GLN A 12 -18.04 -4.78 -27.14
C GLN A 12 -17.37 -4.64 -25.78
N GLN A 13 -17.99 -3.89 -24.88
CA GLN A 13 -17.47 -3.66 -23.55
C GLN A 13 -17.37 -5.04 -22.90
N GLU A 14 -16.14 -5.52 -22.69
CA GLU A 14 -15.92 -6.79 -22.03
C GLU A 14 -16.67 -6.77 -20.70
N PRO A 15 -17.28 -7.89 -20.29
CA PRO A 15 -17.91 -7.97 -18.99
C PRO A 15 -16.93 -7.50 -17.92
N PRO A 16 -17.36 -6.68 -16.94
CA PRO A 16 -16.47 -6.25 -15.88
C PRO A 16 -15.86 -7.49 -15.21
N ALA A 17 -14.54 -7.44 -14.97
CA ALA A 17 -13.84 -8.51 -14.29
C ALA A 17 -14.54 -8.84 -12.96
N PRO A 18 -14.61 -10.12 -12.56
CA PRO A 18 -15.15 -10.48 -11.26
C PRO A 18 -14.34 -9.79 -10.15
N PRO A 19 -14.96 -9.43 -9.02
CA PRO A 19 -14.24 -8.82 -7.92
C PRO A 19 -13.12 -9.73 -7.41
N PRO A 20 -11.98 -9.18 -6.95
CA PRO A 20 -10.88 -9.97 -6.44
C PRO A 20 -11.31 -10.76 -5.19
N THR A 21 -10.75 -11.95 -5.04
CA THR A 21 -10.95 -12.77 -3.83
C THR A 21 -10.07 -12.21 -2.70
N PRO A 22 -10.60 -12.07 -1.47
CA PRO A 22 -9.80 -11.66 -0.32
C PRO A 22 -8.61 -12.60 -0.08
N VAL A 23 -7.43 -12.02 0.10
CA VAL A 23 -6.19 -12.74 0.46
C VAL A 23 -5.65 -12.23 1.78
N THR A 24 -4.90 -13.07 2.50
CA THR A 24 -4.22 -12.64 3.73
C THR A 24 -2.72 -12.63 3.50
N ILE A 25 -2.09 -11.49 3.77
CA ILE A 25 -0.64 -11.27 3.63
C ILE A 25 -0.05 -10.82 4.97
N ARG A 26 1.26 -10.93 5.12
CA ARG A 26 2.01 -10.28 6.19
C ARG A 26 2.42 -8.87 5.76
N GLY A 27 1.92 -7.86 6.46
CA GLY A 27 2.38 -6.48 6.37
C GLY A 27 3.16 -6.07 7.62
N ILE A 28 3.86 -4.94 7.56
CA ILE A 28 4.45 -4.30 8.75
C ILE A 28 3.45 -3.26 9.27
N ARG A 29 3.21 -3.26 10.57
CA ARG A 29 2.52 -2.17 11.28
C ARG A 29 3.54 -1.32 12.01
N PHE A 30 3.37 -0.01 11.91
CA PHE A 30 4.06 1.02 12.67
C PHE A 30 3.05 1.65 13.64
N PRO A 31 2.98 1.19 14.89
CA PRO A 31 1.98 1.63 15.86
C PRO A 31 2.16 3.09 16.25
N ALA A 32 1.05 3.82 16.32
CA ALA A 32 1.05 5.24 16.73
C ALA A 32 1.38 5.46 18.21
N ASP A 33 1.27 4.41 19.03
CA ASP A 33 1.64 4.46 20.45
C ASP A 33 3.16 4.41 20.70
N GLY A 34 3.97 4.33 19.64
CA GLY A 34 5.42 4.28 19.71
C GLY A 34 5.99 2.89 20.04
N SER A 35 5.15 1.85 20.12
CA SER A 35 5.66 0.48 20.24
C SER A 35 6.39 0.02 18.99
N ALA A 36 7.21 -1.03 19.14
CA ALA A 36 8.08 -1.50 18.07
C ALA A 36 7.30 -1.93 16.82
N PRO A 37 7.78 -1.56 15.61
CA PRO A 37 7.22 -2.07 14.38
C PRO A 37 7.28 -3.60 14.34
N HIS A 38 6.22 -4.21 13.82
CA HIS A 38 6.11 -5.68 13.77
C HIS A 38 5.27 -6.14 12.60
N LEU A 39 5.53 -7.39 12.17
CA LEU A 39 4.71 -8.05 11.16
C LEU A 39 3.39 -8.52 11.75
N LEU A 40 2.31 -8.39 10.97
CA LEU A 40 1.00 -8.92 11.30
C LEU A 40 0.24 -9.37 10.04
N PRO A 41 -0.71 -10.33 10.18
CA PRO A 41 -1.59 -10.69 9.08
C PRO A 41 -2.58 -9.56 8.77
N LEU A 42 -2.75 -9.26 7.48
CA LEU A 42 -3.69 -8.30 6.94
C LEU A 42 -4.50 -8.97 5.83
N THR A 43 -5.82 -9.03 6.00
CA THR A 43 -6.72 -9.56 4.97
C THR A 43 -7.18 -8.42 4.06
N THR A 44 -7.19 -8.64 2.75
CA THR A 44 -7.63 -7.62 1.78
C THR A 44 -9.15 -7.45 1.74
N THR A 45 -9.60 -6.28 1.29
CA THR A 45 -11.01 -5.95 1.10
C THR A 45 -11.19 -5.12 -0.17
N THR A 46 -12.37 -5.26 -0.78
CA THR A 46 -12.86 -4.40 -1.87
C THR A 46 -13.76 -3.27 -1.35
N ALA A 47 -14.12 -3.30 -0.06
CA ALA A 47 -15.12 -2.42 0.51
C ALA A 47 -14.58 -0.97 0.64
N GLY A 48 -15.16 -0.05 -0.13
CA GLY A 48 -14.77 1.36 -0.12
C GLY A 48 -13.45 1.65 -0.83
N VAL A 49 -13.00 0.75 -1.72
CA VAL A 49 -11.77 0.90 -2.51
C VAL A 49 -12.00 1.69 -3.80
N SER A 50 -13.15 1.51 -4.46
CA SER A 50 -13.43 2.07 -5.79
C SER A 50 -13.27 3.58 -5.92
N ASP A 51 -13.46 4.32 -4.83
CA ASP A 51 -13.42 5.78 -4.80
C ASP A 51 -12.17 6.32 -4.08
N GLY A 52 -11.25 5.43 -3.67
CA GLY A 52 -10.03 5.78 -2.95
C GLY A 52 -8.81 6.02 -3.85
N PRO A 53 -7.70 6.52 -3.28
CA PRO A 53 -6.44 6.71 -4.02
C PRO A 53 -5.81 5.41 -4.51
N ASP A 54 -6.25 4.29 -3.94
CA ASP A 54 -5.86 2.92 -4.16
C ASP A 54 -6.82 2.13 -5.08
N ALA A 55 -7.77 2.83 -5.73
CA ALA A 55 -8.81 2.23 -6.57
C ALA A 55 -8.25 1.34 -7.71
N ALA A 56 -7.08 1.69 -8.25
CA ALA A 56 -6.43 0.96 -9.35
C ALA A 56 -6.09 -0.51 -9.00
N TRP A 57 -5.98 -0.83 -7.71
CA TRP A 57 -5.64 -2.18 -7.26
C TRP A 57 -6.85 -3.09 -7.05
N GLY A 58 -8.06 -2.53 -7.00
CA GLY A 58 -9.33 -3.24 -6.81
C GLY A 58 -9.57 -3.78 -5.38
N HIS A 59 -8.51 -4.22 -4.70
CA HIS A 59 -8.52 -4.61 -3.29
C HIS A 59 -7.23 -4.23 -2.60
N VAL A 60 -7.35 -3.93 -1.30
CA VAL A 60 -6.23 -3.49 -0.45
C VAL A 60 -6.35 -4.10 0.94
N PRO A 61 -5.28 -4.09 1.75
CA PRO A 61 -5.37 -4.48 3.16
C PRO A 61 -6.51 -3.77 3.91
N ASP A 62 -7.31 -4.53 4.66
CA ASP A 62 -8.38 -3.97 5.49
C ASP A 62 -7.81 -3.41 6.79
N LEU A 63 -7.72 -2.08 6.87
CA LEU A 63 -7.11 -1.37 8.00
C LEU A 63 -8.15 -0.82 8.99
N ARG A 64 -9.45 -1.05 8.74
CA ARG A 64 -10.55 -0.46 9.52
C ARG A 64 -10.53 -0.88 10.98
N ALA A 65 -10.07 -2.10 11.27
CA ALA A 65 -9.94 -2.59 12.64
C ALA A 65 -8.89 -1.82 13.47
N PHE A 66 -7.89 -1.23 12.82
CA PHE A 66 -6.81 -0.48 13.47
C PHE A 66 -7.17 0.99 13.64
N TRP A 67 -7.74 1.61 12.60
CA TRP A 67 -8.14 3.01 12.63
C TRP A 67 -9.50 3.25 13.32
N LYS A 68 -10.32 2.21 13.49
CA LYS A 68 -11.54 2.18 14.31
C LYS A 68 -12.65 3.18 13.92
N THR A 69 -12.42 4.12 13.01
CA THR A 69 -13.41 5.06 12.51
C THR A 69 -13.57 4.94 10.99
N ALA A 70 -14.80 5.13 10.51
CA ALA A 70 -15.07 5.15 9.08
C ALA A 70 -14.40 6.34 8.37
N GLN A 71 -14.29 7.48 9.06
CA GLN A 71 -13.66 8.68 8.53
C GLN A 71 -12.17 8.46 8.29
N ALA A 72 -11.45 7.86 9.23
CA ALA A 72 -10.03 7.56 9.05
C ALA A 72 -9.77 6.63 7.86
N TRP A 73 -10.66 5.67 7.60
CA TRP A 73 -10.61 4.82 6.41
C TRP A 73 -10.90 5.58 5.10
N GLN A 74 -11.85 6.52 5.13
CA GLN A 74 -12.17 7.37 3.98
C GLN A 74 -11.06 8.38 3.67
N TRP A 75 -10.33 8.81 4.70
CA TRP A 75 -9.21 9.76 4.62
C TRP A 75 -7.86 9.04 4.56
N ARG A 76 -7.86 7.78 4.12
CA ARG A 76 -6.64 7.03 3.85
C ARG A 76 -5.94 7.58 2.60
N ASP A 77 -4.63 7.45 2.59
CA ASP A 77 -3.81 7.72 1.42
C ASP A 77 -2.67 6.70 1.34
N ILE A 78 -1.99 6.72 0.20
CA ILE A 78 -0.91 5.79 -0.12
C ILE A 78 0.35 6.53 -0.58
N ASP A 79 1.49 5.97 -0.22
CA ASP A 79 2.77 6.28 -0.86
C ASP A 79 3.39 4.97 -1.35
N THR A 80 4.31 5.06 -2.31
CA THR A 80 5.09 3.90 -2.75
C THR A 80 6.58 4.18 -2.64
N PHE A 81 7.35 3.13 -2.37
CA PHE A 81 8.81 3.19 -2.37
C PHE A 81 9.38 1.86 -2.86
N ARG A 82 10.64 1.89 -3.30
CA ARG A 82 11.37 0.71 -3.76
C ARG A 82 12.53 0.44 -2.83
N LEU A 83 12.73 -0.84 -2.54
CA LEU A 83 13.99 -1.32 -1.98
C LEU A 83 14.75 -2.00 -3.11
N GLU A 84 15.96 -1.52 -3.36
CA GLU A 84 16.88 -2.02 -4.37
C GLU A 84 18.23 -2.27 -3.69
N ASP A 85 19.03 -3.18 -4.25
CA ASP A 85 20.39 -3.51 -3.78
C ASP A 85 20.51 -3.81 -2.28
N GLN A 86 19.46 -4.35 -1.67
CA GLN A 86 19.50 -4.73 -0.25
C GLN A 86 20.37 -5.98 -0.03
N PRO A 87 21.06 -6.08 1.13
CA PRO A 87 21.88 -7.25 1.46
C PRO A 87 21.12 -8.58 1.40
N VAL A 88 19.82 -8.54 1.68
CA VAL A 88 18.91 -9.67 1.56
C VAL A 88 18.06 -9.48 0.31
N ALA A 89 18.37 -10.21 -0.76
CA ALA A 89 17.75 -10.02 -2.08
C ALA A 89 16.21 -10.10 -2.06
N ARG A 90 15.61 -10.92 -1.19
CA ARG A 90 14.15 -11.02 -1.06
C ARG A 90 13.48 -9.77 -0.53
N CYS A 91 14.22 -8.87 0.13
CA CYS A 91 13.74 -7.58 0.59
C CYS A 91 13.61 -6.57 -0.56
N ASN A 92 14.24 -6.79 -1.70
CA ASN A 92 14.08 -5.92 -2.86
C ASN A 92 12.65 -6.02 -3.41
N GLY A 93 12.10 -4.90 -3.89
CA GLY A 93 10.77 -4.87 -4.50
C GLY A 93 10.02 -3.56 -4.30
N LEU A 94 8.78 -3.55 -4.76
CA LEU A 94 7.85 -2.43 -4.61
C LEU A 94 7.02 -2.57 -3.35
N TYR A 95 7.03 -1.52 -2.53
CA TYR A 95 6.28 -1.44 -1.29
C TYR A 95 5.31 -0.27 -1.33
N VAL A 96 4.20 -0.44 -0.60
CA VAL A 96 3.16 0.56 -0.44
C VAL A 96 3.02 0.89 1.04
N VAL A 97 3.03 2.17 1.36
CA VAL A 97 2.66 2.68 2.68
C VAL A 97 1.19 3.04 2.64
N PHE A 98 0.41 2.50 3.57
CA PHE A 98 -0.96 2.92 3.83
C PHE A 98 -1.01 3.70 5.13
N PHE A 99 -1.67 4.85 5.12
CA PHE A 99 -1.81 5.72 6.28
C PHE A 99 -3.12 6.53 6.19
N SER A 100 -3.49 7.19 7.30
CA SER A 100 -4.63 8.12 7.34
C SER A 100 -4.16 9.55 7.63
N PHE A 101 -4.97 10.53 7.25
CA PHE A 101 -4.81 11.94 7.63
C PHE A 101 -5.78 12.42 8.72
N ASP A 102 -6.64 11.54 9.25
CA ASP A 102 -7.67 11.90 10.23
C ASP A 102 -7.11 12.13 11.65
N LEU A 103 -6.35 13.21 11.84
CA LEU A 103 -5.84 13.65 13.15
C LEU A 103 -6.95 14.07 14.13
N GLY A 104 -8.19 14.23 13.66
CA GLY A 104 -9.34 14.49 14.51
C GLY A 104 -9.79 13.24 15.28
N ALA A 105 -9.64 12.05 14.68
CA ALA A 105 -10.02 10.78 15.29
C ALA A 105 -8.83 9.93 15.75
N LEU A 106 -7.64 10.12 15.17
CA LEU A 106 -6.47 9.30 15.41
C LEU A 106 -5.31 10.10 16.00
N PRO A 107 -4.48 9.49 16.87
CA PRO A 107 -3.28 10.15 17.39
C PRO A 107 -2.26 10.39 16.28
N GLU A 108 -1.46 11.45 16.41
CA GLU A 108 -0.32 11.67 15.51
C GLU A 108 0.73 10.57 15.72
N ASN A 109 1.17 9.98 14.61
CA ASN A 109 2.18 8.94 14.57
C ASN A 109 3.48 9.48 13.99
N ASN A 110 4.47 9.62 14.86
CA ASN A 110 5.84 9.99 14.54
C ASN A 110 6.79 8.78 14.52
N ASN A 111 6.26 7.58 14.71
CA ASN A 111 6.97 6.32 14.72
C ASN A 111 7.01 5.75 13.30
N PHE A 112 7.60 6.48 12.35
CA PHE A 112 7.86 5.98 10.99
C PHE A 112 9.29 6.30 10.48
N PRO A 113 9.97 5.40 9.73
CA PRO A 113 11.36 5.61 9.30
C PRO A 113 11.53 6.84 8.42
N GLN A 114 12.46 7.73 8.79
CA GLN A 114 12.76 8.93 8.02
C GLN A 114 13.48 8.62 6.69
N ALA A 115 14.34 7.61 6.70
CA ALA A 115 15.19 7.27 5.55
C ALA A 115 14.39 6.89 4.31
N LEU A 116 13.19 6.30 4.47
CA LEU A 116 12.31 5.92 3.36
C LEU A 116 11.88 7.09 2.47
N PHE A 117 11.75 8.28 3.05
CA PHE A 117 11.28 9.48 2.35
C PHE A 117 12.27 10.65 2.36
N GLY A 118 13.45 10.46 2.98
CA GLY A 118 14.44 11.51 3.20
C GLY A 118 13.97 12.66 4.11
N ARG A 119 12.80 12.52 4.75
CA ARG A 119 12.19 13.55 5.61
C ARG A 119 11.31 12.89 6.66
N ARG A 120 11.16 13.56 7.80
CA ARG A 120 10.19 13.16 8.82
C ARG A 120 8.79 13.25 8.23
N ARG A 121 8.02 12.17 8.37
CA ARG A 121 6.59 12.10 8.04
C ARG A 121 5.83 11.91 9.35
N ALA A 122 4.66 12.53 9.44
CA ALA A 122 3.71 12.28 10.50
C ALA A 122 2.42 11.78 9.85
N PHE A 123 1.84 10.74 10.44
CA PHE A 123 0.59 10.13 9.98
C PHE A 123 -0.46 10.23 11.08
N ALA A 124 -1.73 10.06 10.73
CA ALA A 124 -2.78 9.87 11.72
C ALA A 124 -2.95 8.37 11.98
N GLY A 125 -2.76 7.95 13.23
CA GLY A 125 -2.87 6.57 13.68
C GLY A 125 -1.77 5.67 13.12
N ASP A 126 -2.03 4.36 13.13
CA ASP A 126 -1.04 3.39 12.68
C ASP A 126 -0.76 3.55 11.18
N ALA A 127 0.51 3.38 10.80
CA ALA A 127 0.92 3.28 9.40
C ALA A 127 1.27 1.82 9.06
N PHE A 128 1.07 1.43 7.81
CA PHE A 128 1.27 0.06 7.37
C PHE A 128 2.13 0.02 6.11
N ILE A 129 3.07 -0.94 6.05
CA ILE A 129 3.82 -1.24 4.85
C ILE A 129 3.40 -2.62 4.35
N VAL A 130 3.05 -2.70 3.07
CA VAL A 130 2.77 -3.96 2.37
C VAL A 130 3.55 -4.02 1.08
N ARG A 131 3.66 -5.23 0.51
CA ARG A 131 4.45 -5.49 -0.70
C ARG A 131 3.55 -5.84 -1.87
N LEU A 132 3.83 -5.23 -3.02
CA LEU A 132 3.23 -5.61 -4.30
C LEU A 132 4.13 -6.59 -5.06
N GLN A 133 3.51 -7.38 -5.93
CA GLN A 133 4.23 -8.09 -6.98
C GLN A 133 4.89 -7.08 -7.93
N GLY A 134 6.01 -7.51 -8.52
CA GLY A 134 6.75 -6.71 -9.48
C GLY A 134 7.67 -5.69 -8.83
N THR A 135 8.21 -4.83 -9.69
CA THR A 135 9.20 -3.82 -9.28
C THR A 135 8.73 -2.39 -9.53
N GLN A 136 7.61 -2.23 -10.23
CA GLN A 136 7.02 -0.95 -10.59
C GLN A 136 5.50 -1.04 -10.71
N ILE A 137 4.85 0.11 -10.55
CA ILE A 137 3.42 0.26 -10.80
C ILE A 137 3.15 -0.11 -12.28
N GLY A 138 2.16 -0.94 -12.51
CA GLY A 138 1.83 -1.58 -13.78
C GLY A 138 2.26 -3.06 -13.88
N GLU A 139 3.24 -3.51 -13.08
CA GLU A 139 3.64 -4.93 -12.96
C GLU A 139 2.98 -5.64 -11.78
N ASP A 140 2.23 -4.90 -10.98
CA ASP A 140 1.61 -5.33 -9.75
C ASP A 140 0.27 -6.04 -9.96
N LEU A 141 -0.25 -6.08 -11.19
CA LEU A 141 -1.52 -6.72 -11.52
C LEU A 141 -1.33 -8.19 -11.94
N GLY A 142 -2.25 -9.04 -11.46
CA GLY A 142 -2.34 -10.45 -11.82
C GLY A 142 -3.08 -10.68 -13.14
N GLU A 143 -3.23 -11.95 -13.53
CA GLU A 143 -3.98 -12.34 -14.73
C GLU A 143 -5.47 -11.95 -14.66
N ASP A 144 -6.00 -11.76 -13.45
CA ASP A 144 -7.36 -11.29 -13.18
C ASP A 144 -7.52 -9.76 -13.26
N GLY A 145 -6.41 -9.03 -13.50
CA GLY A 145 -6.39 -7.58 -13.58
C GLY A 145 -6.36 -6.87 -12.22
N TRP A 146 -6.19 -7.60 -11.11
CA TRP A 146 -6.15 -7.05 -9.75
C TRP A 146 -4.76 -7.09 -9.15
N ALA A 147 -4.52 -6.27 -8.13
CA ALA A 147 -3.21 -6.25 -7.48
C ALA A 147 -2.86 -7.61 -6.85
N VAL A 148 -1.61 -8.06 -7.05
CA VAL A 148 -1.06 -9.23 -6.37
C VAL A 148 -0.21 -8.76 -5.20
N TRP A 149 -0.73 -8.99 -4.00
CA TRP A 149 -0.04 -8.67 -2.76
C TRP A 149 0.85 -9.83 -2.31
N LEU A 150 2.03 -9.51 -1.80
CA LEU A 150 3.02 -10.47 -1.31
C LEU A 150 3.28 -10.29 0.18
N ASP A 151 3.73 -11.36 0.84
CA ASP A 151 4.24 -11.27 2.20
C ASP A 151 5.48 -10.36 2.25
N VAL A 152 5.49 -9.44 3.21
CA VAL A 152 6.69 -8.68 3.56
C VAL A 152 7.67 -9.62 4.30
N PRO A 153 8.92 -9.77 3.83
CA PRO A 153 9.93 -10.56 4.54
C PRO A 153 10.25 -9.95 5.91
N GLU A 154 10.48 -10.80 6.90
CA GLU A 154 10.79 -10.36 8.27
C GLU A 154 12.10 -9.57 8.36
N GLU A 155 13.07 -9.88 7.49
CA GLU A 155 14.37 -9.19 7.45
C GLU A 155 14.25 -7.73 7.06
N VAL A 156 13.13 -7.33 6.42
CA VAL A 156 12.89 -5.92 6.07
C VAL A 156 12.97 -5.03 7.31
N LEU A 157 12.45 -5.48 8.45
CA LEU A 157 12.50 -4.73 9.71
C LEU A 157 13.93 -4.50 10.23
N GLY A 158 14.89 -5.33 9.82
CA GLY A 158 16.30 -5.19 10.20
C GLY A 158 17.13 -4.34 9.24
N LEU A 159 16.55 -3.79 8.17
CA LEU A 159 17.27 -2.97 7.21
C LEU A 159 17.54 -1.56 7.79
N PRO A 160 18.69 -0.94 7.50
CA PRO A 160 19.00 0.41 7.97
C PRO A 160 17.95 1.46 7.56
N VAL A 161 17.33 1.30 6.39
CA VAL A 161 16.29 2.21 5.89
C VAL A 161 14.99 2.16 6.72
N MET A 162 14.79 1.08 7.49
CA MET A 162 13.65 0.90 8.40
C MET A 162 13.96 1.39 9.82
N ASP A 163 15.17 1.91 10.06
CA ASP A 163 15.51 2.49 11.35
C ASP A 163 14.79 3.83 11.57
N MET A 164 14.32 4.02 12.79
CA MET A 164 13.54 5.17 13.23
C MET A 164 14.43 6.36 13.56
N ASP A 165 15.70 6.09 13.90
CA ASP A 165 16.61 7.05 14.55
C ASP A 165 17.76 7.51 13.65
N VAL A 166 17.70 7.29 12.34
CA VAL A 166 18.77 7.70 11.41
C VAL A 166 19.01 9.21 11.52
N ARG A 167 20.17 9.57 12.09
CA ARG A 167 20.68 10.94 12.05
C ARG A 167 21.12 11.21 10.62
N VAL A 168 20.66 12.32 10.06
CA VAL A 168 20.98 12.76 8.67
C VAL A 168 22.48 13.04 8.46
N GLU A 169 23.33 12.82 9.48
CA GLU A 169 24.77 13.06 9.43
C GLU A 169 25.57 11.89 8.81
N ASP A 170 24.97 10.71 8.58
CA ASP A 170 25.70 9.51 8.11
C ASP A 170 25.68 9.27 6.58
N PHE A 171 25.14 10.20 5.78
CA PHE A 171 25.15 10.13 4.31
C PHE A 171 26.00 11.26 3.67
N GLY A 172 27.21 11.47 4.19
CA GLY A 172 28.21 12.33 3.59
C GLY A 172 29.22 11.56 2.75
N ASP A 173 29.16 11.72 1.43
CA ASP A 173 30.28 12.14 0.57
C ASP A 173 29.78 12.58 -0.82
#